data_AF-A0A7S2FKT9-F1
#
_entry.id   AF-A0A7S2FKT9-F1
#
_cell.length_a   1.000
_cell.length_b   1.000
_cell.length_c   1.000
_cell.angle_alpha   90.00
_cell.angle_beta   90.00
_cell.angle_gamma   90.00
#
_symmetry.space_group_name_H-M   'P 1'
#
loop_
_entity.id
_entity.type
_entity.pdbx_description
1 polymer ?
#
loop_
_entity_poly.entity_id
_entity_poly.type
_entity_poly.pdbx_seq_one_letter_code
_entity_poly.pdbx_strand_id
1 'polypeptide(L)'
;DEDSATCEYGVCLVDAPTSSVVLGVFADDEQRTRLRTMLTMYPAAEVLLERGEENCSADTRKLVKFMCPGALIDELRSGDEFWTAEKAAQQMGSCYFPDSDEMPEVLRLVLE
;
A
#
# COMPACT_ATOMS: atom_id res chain seq x y z
N ASP A 1 16.95 -7.98 -14.37
CA ASP A 1 17.51 -7.09 -13.34
C ASP A 1 16.75 -7.19 -12.02
N GLU A 2 16.65 -8.40 -11.45
CA GLU A 2 16.16 -8.62 -10.06
C GLU A 2 17.32 -8.56 -9.04
N ASP A 3 18.57 -8.61 -9.51
CA ASP A 3 19.80 -8.61 -8.69
C ASP A 3 20.11 -7.27 -7.99
N SER A 4 19.30 -6.23 -8.16
CA SER A 4 19.48 -4.92 -7.52
C SER A 4 18.34 -4.51 -6.57
N ALA A 5 17.40 -5.42 -6.29
CA ALA A 5 16.31 -5.13 -5.36
C ALA A 5 16.84 -5.04 -3.92
N THR A 6 16.60 -3.91 -3.25
CA THR A 6 17.03 -3.67 -1.86
C THR A 6 15.86 -3.40 -0.92
N CYS A 7 14.65 -3.23 -1.45
CA CYS A 7 13.42 -3.08 -0.69
C CYS A 7 12.23 -3.65 -1.45
N GLU A 8 11.11 -3.82 -0.74
CA GLU A 8 9.85 -4.30 -1.31
C GLU A 8 8.71 -3.43 -0.77
N TYR A 9 7.70 -3.20 -1.61
CA TYR A 9 6.52 -2.42 -1.26
C TYR A 9 5.26 -3.22 -1.55
N GLY A 10 4.36 -3.26 -0.56
CA GLY A 10 2.94 -3.53 -0.77
C GLY A 10 2.19 -2.21 -0.85
N VAL A 11 1.41 -2.01 -1.90
CA VAL A 11 0.65 -0.77 -2.13
C VAL A 11 -0.83 -1.06 -2.34
N CYS A 12 -1.65 -0.15 -1.80
CA CYS A 12 -3.09 -0.10 -2.05
C CYS A 12 -3.42 1.33 -2.49
N LEU A 13 -3.86 1.49 -3.73
CA LEU A 13 -4.31 2.77 -4.28
C LEU A 13 -5.83 2.75 -4.33
N VAL A 14 -6.45 3.79 -3.78
CA VAL A 14 -7.91 3.94 -3.77
C VAL A 14 -8.28 5.25 -4.46
N ASP A 15 -9.06 5.16 -5.53
CA ASP A 15 -9.69 6.29 -6.18
C ASP A 15 -11.19 6.27 -5.85
N ALA A 16 -11.54 6.94 -4.75
CA ALA A 16 -12.91 6.99 -4.24
C ALA A 16 -13.92 7.53 -5.27
N PRO A 17 -13.64 8.62 -6.02
CA PRO A 17 -14.51 9.10 -7.10
C PRO A 17 -14.90 8.03 -8.13
N THR A 18 -13.98 7.14 -8.51
CA THR A 18 -14.25 6.07 -9.49
C THR A 18 -14.59 4.73 -8.83
N SER A 19 -14.56 4.67 -7.50
CA SER A 19 -14.72 3.43 -6.73
C SER A 19 -13.74 2.33 -7.18
N SER A 20 -12.52 2.73 -7.55
CA SER A 20 -11.49 1.78 -7.99
C SER A 20 -10.43 1.58 -6.92
N VAL A 21 -10.03 0.31 -6.76
CA VAL A 21 -8.98 -0.11 -5.82
C VAL A 21 -7.96 -0.91 -6.60
N VAL A 22 -6.69 -0.52 -6.47
CA VAL A 22 -5.56 -1.20 -7.10
C VAL A 22 -4.63 -1.71 -6.01
N LEU A 23 -4.39 -3.02 -6.01
CA LEU A 23 -3.45 -3.68 -5.13
C LEU A 23 -2.23 -4.12 -5.93
N GLY A 24 -1.05 -3.99 -5.33
CA GLY A 24 0.19 -4.44 -5.97
C GLY A 24 1.30 -4.68 -4.96
N VAL A 25 2.18 -5.61 -5.30
CA VAL A 25 3.43 -5.86 -4.59
C VAL A 25 4.56 -5.80 -5.59
N PHE A 26 5.63 -5.09 -5.26
CA PHE A 26 6.82 -5.06 -6.10
C PHE A 26 8.10 -4.85 -5.28
N ALA A 27 9.13 -5.61 -5.64
CA ALA A 27 10.51 -5.32 -5.27
C ALA A 27 10.99 -4.04 -5.99
N ASP A 28 11.85 -3.26 -5.33
CA ASP A 28 12.37 -1.99 -5.84
C ASP A 28 13.86 -1.82 -5.51
N ASP A 29 14.51 -0.94 -6.25
CA ASP A 29 15.93 -0.62 -6.08
C ASP A 29 16.18 0.42 -4.97
N GLU A 30 17.45 0.68 -4.64
CA GLU A 30 17.85 1.66 -3.62
C GLU A 30 17.34 3.08 -3.92
N GLN A 31 17.15 3.40 -5.20
CA GLN A 31 16.65 4.69 -5.65
C GLN A 31 15.12 4.79 -5.63
N ARG A 32 14.43 3.68 -5.30
CA ARG A 32 12.98 3.54 -5.32
C ARG A 32 12.38 3.87 -6.69
N THR A 33 13.04 3.45 -7.78
CA THR A 33 12.67 3.86 -9.13
C THR A 33 11.21 3.48 -9.48
N ARG A 34 10.74 2.31 -9.03
CA ARG A 34 9.36 1.88 -9.28
C ARG A 34 8.36 2.63 -8.43
N LEU A 35 8.64 2.85 -7.15
CA LEU A 35 7.78 3.66 -6.28
C LEU A 35 7.70 5.12 -6.77
N ARG A 36 8.81 5.70 -7.23
CA ARG A 36 8.81 7.03 -7.88
C ARG A 36 7.90 7.08 -9.10
N THR A 37 8.01 6.07 -9.95
CA THR A 37 7.17 5.94 -11.14
C THR A 37 5.70 5.85 -10.75
N MET A 38 5.37 5.02 -9.75
CA MET A 38 4.01 4.86 -9.24
C MET A 38 3.45 6.19 -8.71
N LEU A 39 4.17 6.89 -7.83
CA LEU A 39 3.72 8.18 -7.26
C LEU A 39 3.59 9.29 -8.31
N THR A 40 4.33 9.19 -9.42
CA THR A 40 4.19 10.11 -10.56
C THR A 40 2.93 9.81 -11.39
N MET A 41 2.66 8.52 -11.62
CA MET A 41 1.50 8.05 -12.39
C MET A 41 0.19 8.22 -11.62
N TYR A 42 0.24 8.08 -10.29
CA TYR A 42 -0.91 8.17 -9.39
C TYR A 42 -0.63 9.21 -8.29
N PRO A 43 -0.84 10.51 -8.57
CA PRO A 43 -0.67 11.56 -7.57
C PRO A 43 -1.64 11.36 -6.39
N ALA A 44 -1.10 11.16 -5.20
CA ALA A 44 -1.89 10.93 -4.00
C ALA A 44 -2.33 12.25 -3.35
N ALA A 45 -3.60 12.33 -2.94
CA ALA A 45 -4.10 13.38 -2.06
C ALA A 45 -3.87 13.07 -0.58
N GLU A 46 -3.77 11.78 -0.24
CA GLU A 46 -3.52 11.27 1.10
C GLU A 46 -2.64 10.01 0.99
N VAL A 47 -1.69 9.86 1.90
CA VAL A 47 -0.81 8.70 1.97
C VAL A 47 -0.80 8.16 3.40
N LEU A 48 -1.23 6.91 3.55
CA LEU A 48 -1.21 6.18 4.80
C LEU A 48 0.07 5.35 4.88
N LEU A 49 0.86 5.56 5.92
CA LEU A 49 2.09 4.82 6.17
C LEU A 49 2.02 4.14 7.53
N GLU A 50 2.61 2.95 7.64
CA GLU A 50 2.82 2.34 8.94
C GLU A 50 3.93 3.07 9.71
N ARG A 51 3.68 3.36 10.98
CA ARG A 51 4.67 3.97 11.87
C ARG A 51 5.77 2.97 12.21
N GLY A 52 7.01 3.45 12.27
CA GLY A 52 8.21 2.63 12.56
C GLY A 52 9.20 2.63 11.38
N GLU A 53 10.49 2.71 11.67
CA GLU A 53 11.53 2.65 10.64
C GLU A 53 11.71 1.24 10.08
N GLU A 54 11.31 0.22 10.85
CA GLU A 54 11.26 -1.19 10.49
C GLU A 54 10.21 -1.48 9.40
N ASN A 55 9.10 -0.71 9.38
CA ASN A 55 7.99 -0.89 8.45
C ASN A 55 8.05 0.09 7.27
N CYS A 56 8.51 1.32 7.51
CA CYS A 56 8.69 2.31 6.46
C CYS A 56 9.99 3.09 6.67
N SER A 57 10.97 2.84 5.79
CA SER A 57 12.30 3.43 5.88
C SER A 57 12.28 4.98 5.79
N ALA A 58 13.26 5.63 6.42
CA ALA A 58 13.37 7.09 6.41
C ALA A 58 13.47 7.67 4.99
N ASP A 59 14.14 6.97 4.07
CA ASP A 59 14.25 7.37 2.68
C ASP A 59 12.92 7.28 1.94
N THR A 60 12.13 6.22 2.17
CA THR A 60 10.77 6.10 1.63
C THR A 60 9.90 7.25 2.11
N ARG A 61 9.95 7.58 3.41
CA ARG A 61 9.19 8.71 3.98
C ARG A 61 9.60 10.06 3.37
N LYS A 62 10.91 10.29 3.21
CA LYS A 62 11.44 11.50 2.54
C LYS A 62 10.98 11.57 1.09
N LEU A 63 11.01 10.43 0.38
CA LEU A 63 10.57 10.36 -1.00
C LEU A 63 9.09 10.68 -1.14
N VAL A 64 8.22 10.09 -0.31
CA VAL A 64 6.78 10.37 -0.32
C VAL A 64 6.53 11.87 -0.07
N LYS A 65 7.17 12.46 0.94
CA LYS A 65 7.07 13.91 1.22
C LYS A 65 7.52 14.78 0.04
N PHE A 66 8.57 14.36 -0.66
CA PHE A 66 9.10 15.07 -1.81
C PHE A 66 8.20 14.96 -3.05
N MET A 67 7.72 13.75 -3.35
CA MET A 67 6.91 13.45 -4.54
C MET A 67 5.45 13.91 -4.38
N CYS A 68 4.95 13.98 -3.15
CA CYS A 68 3.56 14.30 -2.83
C CYS A 68 3.48 15.50 -1.85
N PRO A 69 3.99 16.69 -2.22
CA PRO A 69 4.15 17.81 -1.29
C PRO A 69 2.83 18.40 -0.75
N GLY A 70 1.70 18.11 -1.40
CA GLY A 70 0.37 18.55 -0.97
C GLY A 70 -0.47 17.43 -0.34
N ALA A 71 0.06 16.21 -0.25
CA ALA A 71 -0.67 15.09 0.33
C ALA A 71 -0.73 15.20 1.85
N LEU A 72 -1.85 14.80 2.44
CA LEU A 72 -1.92 14.47 3.86
C LEU A 72 -1.16 13.17 4.09
N ILE A 73 -0.24 13.16 5.06
CA ILE A 73 0.55 11.96 5.37
C ILE A 73 0.25 11.54 6.80
N ASP A 74 -0.44 10.42 6.93
CA ASP A 74 -0.81 9.85 8.23
C ASP A 74 0.01 8.61 8.54
N GLU A 75 0.60 8.61 9.74
CA GLU A 75 1.43 7.51 10.23
C GLU A 75 0.65 6.67 11.24
N LEU A 76 0.10 5.56 10.75
CA LEU A 76 -0.78 4.66 11.47
C LEU A 76 -0.02 3.75 12.42
N ARG A 77 -0.59 3.50 13.59
CA ARG A 77 -0.05 2.56 14.59
C ARG A 77 -0.14 1.12 14.06
N SER A 78 1.00 0.42 14.07
CA SER A 78 1.11 -0.99 13.70
C SER A 78 0.13 -1.86 14.49
N GLY A 79 -0.53 -2.81 13.81
CA GLY A 79 -1.47 -3.78 14.37
C GLY A 79 -2.87 -3.23 14.71
N ASP A 80 -2.95 -2.01 15.23
CA ASP A 80 -4.20 -1.36 15.64
C ASP A 80 -4.89 -0.63 14.49
N GLU A 81 -4.16 0.26 13.82
CA GLU A 81 -4.64 1.12 12.73
C GLU A 81 -4.13 0.64 11.37
N PHE A 82 -2.87 0.16 11.32
CA PHE A 82 -2.31 -0.52 10.17
C PHE A 82 -2.39 -2.04 10.40
N TRP A 83 -3.38 -2.69 9.80
CA TRP A 83 -3.65 -4.11 10.06
C TRP A 83 -2.68 -5.04 9.35
N THR A 84 -2.45 -6.20 9.96
CA THR A 84 -1.78 -7.31 9.27
C THR A 84 -2.68 -7.85 8.15
N ALA A 85 -2.07 -8.60 7.22
CA ALA A 85 -2.79 -9.23 6.13
C ALA A 85 -3.94 -10.13 6.64
N GLU A 86 -3.69 -10.93 7.69
CA GLU A 86 -4.68 -11.85 8.26
C GLU A 86 -5.87 -11.10 8.85
N LYS A 87 -5.61 -10.03 9.61
CA LYS A 87 -6.67 -9.21 10.21
C LYS A 87 -7.47 -8.49 9.13
N ALA A 88 -6.80 -7.93 8.11
CA ALA A 88 -7.47 -7.29 6.98
C ALA A 88 -8.34 -8.28 6.19
N ALA A 89 -7.84 -9.49 5.91
CA ALA A 89 -8.58 -10.55 5.24
C ALA A 89 -9.83 -10.95 6.03
N GLN A 90 -9.69 -11.17 7.33
CA GLN A 90 -10.81 -11.50 8.21
C GLN A 90 -11.88 -10.41 8.19
N GLN A 91 -11.49 -9.13 8.31
CA GLN A 91 -12.43 -8.01 8.29
C GLN A 91 -13.12 -7.85 6.93
N MET A 92 -12.40 -8.03 5.83
CA MET A 92 -12.98 -7.97 4.48
C MET A 92 -14.03 -9.06 4.27
N GLY A 93 -13.70 -10.31 4.62
CA GLY A 93 -14.64 -11.43 4.52
C GLY A 93 -15.86 -11.28 5.44
N SER A 94 -15.69 -10.76 6.66
CA SER A 94 -16.83 -10.65 7.58
C SER A 94 -17.74 -9.45 7.30
N CYS A 95 -17.18 -8.32 6.84
CA CYS A 95 -17.90 -7.04 6.79
C CYS A 95 -18.33 -6.62 5.38
N TYR A 96 -17.58 -7.01 4.34
CA TYR A 96 -17.81 -6.57 2.97
C TYR A 96 -18.21 -7.70 2.03
N PHE A 97 -17.66 -8.90 2.22
CA PHE A 97 -17.92 -10.08 1.39
C PHE A 97 -18.35 -11.28 2.25
N PRO A 98 -19.46 -11.18 2.99
CA PRO A 98 -19.93 -12.26 3.87
C PRO A 98 -20.20 -13.56 3.11
N ASP A 99 -20.59 -13.44 1.84
CA ASP A 99 -20.64 -14.53 0.89
C ASP A 99 -19.34 -14.56 0.09
N SER A 100 -18.53 -15.62 0.29
CA SER A 100 -17.19 -15.73 -0.30
C SER A 100 -17.18 -15.78 -1.83
N ASP A 101 -18.32 -16.08 -2.45
CA ASP A 101 -18.53 -16.04 -3.90
C ASP A 101 -18.59 -14.61 -4.47
N GLU A 102 -18.84 -13.61 -3.62
CA GLU A 102 -18.85 -12.19 -4.01
C GLU A 102 -17.46 -11.54 -3.86
N MET A 103 -16.49 -12.24 -3.25
CA MET A 103 -15.15 -11.71 -3.07
C MET A 103 -14.40 -11.63 -4.42
N PRO A 104 -13.91 -10.45 -4.83
CA PRO A 104 -13.13 -10.29 -6.05
C PRO A 104 -11.94 -11.26 -6.12
N GLU A 105 -11.69 -11.83 -7.30
CA GLU A 105 -10.59 -12.79 -7.53
C GLU A 105 -9.24 -12.24 -7.06
N VAL A 106 -8.98 -10.95 -7.30
CA VAL A 106 -7.74 -10.29 -6.85
C VAL A 106 -7.57 -10.33 -5.33
N LEU A 107 -8.65 -10.20 -4.55
CA LEU A 107 -8.57 -10.28 -3.10
C LEU A 107 -8.39 -11.73 -2.64
N ARG A 108 -8.96 -12.71 -3.34
CA ARG A 108 -8.71 -14.14 -3.06
C ARG A 108 -7.24 -14.48 -3.26
N LEU A 109 -6.64 -14.02 -4.36
CA LEU A 109 -5.24 -14.28 -4.68
C LEU A 109 -4.25 -13.59 -3.74
N VAL A 110 -4.61 -12.45 -3.15
CA VAL A 110 -3.71 -11.65 -2.29
C VAL A 110 -3.82 -12.04 -0.81
N LEU A 111 -4.93 -12.66 -0.41
CA LEU A 111 -5.24 -12.96 1.00
C LEU A 111 -5.20 -14.46 1.35
N GLU A 112 -5.10 -15.36 0.35
CA GLU A 112 -4.81 -16.80 0.50
C GLU A 112 -3.31 -17.09 0.48
#